data_AF-A0AAU9XQ66-F1
#
_entry.id   AF-A0AAU9XQ66-F1
#
_cell.length_a   1.000
_cell.length_b   1.000
_cell.length_c   1.000
_cell.angle_alpha   90.00
_cell.angle_beta   90.00
_cell.angle_gamma   90.00
#
_symmetry.space_group_name_H-M   'P 1'
#
loop_
_entity.id
_entity.type
_entity.pdbx_description
1 polymer ?
#
loop_
_entity_poly.entity_id
_entity_poly.type
_entity_poly.pdbx_seq_one_letter_code
_entity_poly.pdbx_strand_id
1 'polypeptide(L)'
;MHFLILLAEKDEYKTIDTLLFFVGYPRSRHTLMASLLDAHPHMIVANENNLFYRLKNGKKYERSQMFDTLIEGSKGFLKGGKGIVMKGNLQNTSHFGFWMEGYWQGSYDKYIKVIGDKTAWMNSGVFRSTTPEDVTKLVDDIEKKYRIKVKFIHMMRNPFDIVSTIVLRNTKQKGGRFKDHSQKVDDPKLLEESMERFFNWAQGSAIAREVLGDKLLDVDGLKLVNKPIEYMSKVCQFIEIACSDEYLMACAEVVDSTPSTTRYWVVWRKEHKNRMYSEFEKYPFLAHYSFDD
;
A
#
# COMPACT_ATOMS: atom_id res chain seq x y z
N MET A 1 41.49 -23.21 -0.75
CA MET A 1 41.49 -21.74 -0.92
C MET A 1 40.25 -21.37 -1.73
N HIS A 2 39.10 -21.16 -1.06
CA HIS A 2 37.86 -20.77 -1.74
C HIS A 2 37.87 -19.25 -1.90
N PHE A 3 38.08 -18.77 -3.12
CA PHE A 3 37.92 -17.36 -3.47
C PHE A 3 36.42 -17.02 -3.42
N LEU A 4 35.98 -16.36 -2.35
CA LEU A 4 34.72 -15.62 -2.32
C LEU A 4 34.92 -14.41 -3.24
N ILE A 5 34.39 -14.50 -4.46
CA ILE A 5 34.20 -13.32 -5.30
C ILE A 5 33.12 -12.49 -4.59
N LEU A 6 33.55 -11.49 -3.84
CA LEU A 6 32.70 -10.36 -3.47
C LEU A 6 32.29 -9.70 -4.80
N LEU A 7 31.09 -10.00 -5.29
CA LEU A 7 30.49 -9.24 -6.37
C LEU A 7 30.42 -7.79 -5.90
N ALA A 8 31.20 -6.92 -6.54
CA ALA A 8 31.18 -5.50 -6.23
C ALA A 8 29.74 -4.98 -6.35
N GLU A 9 29.27 -4.26 -5.34
CA GLU A 9 27.96 -3.63 -5.34
C GLU A 9 27.86 -2.66 -6.52
N LYS A 10 26.77 -2.76 -7.31
CA LYS A 10 26.53 -1.86 -8.45
C LYS A 10 26.54 -0.41 -7.94
N ASP A 11 27.17 0.50 -8.68
CA ASP A 11 27.32 1.90 -8.23
C ASP A 11 25.97 2.58 -7.95
N GLU A 12 24.93 2.25 -8.72
CA GLU A 12 23.57 2.75 -8.54
C GLU A 12 22.88 2.31 -7.23
N TYR A 13 23.40 1.28 -6.55
CA TYR A 13 22.86 0.78 -5.28
C TYR A 13 23.46 1.47 -4.05
N LYS A 14 24.62 2.13 -4.22
CA LYS A 14 25.32 2.82 -3.14
C LYS A 14 24.51 3.98 -2.56
N THR A 15 23.65 4.59 -3.38
CA THR A 15 22.80 5.72 -3.00
C THR A 15 21.48 5.29 -2.35
N ILE A 16 21.14 3.99 -2.36
CA ILE A 16 19.89 3.49 -1.78
C ILE A 16 20.01 3.53 -0.26
N ASP A 17 19.28 4.45 0.36
CA ASP A 17 19.33 4.72 1.79
C ASP A 17 18.00 4.43 2.52
N THR A 18 16.91 4.17 1.79
CA THR A 18 15.59 3.93 2.39
C THR A 18 14.88 2.73 1.75
N LEU A 19 14.45 1.79 2.60
CA LEU A 19 13.59 0.66 2.29
C LEU A 19 12.17 0.96 2.77
N LEU A 20 11.27 1.15 1.81
CA LEU A 20 9.88 1.52 2.06
C LEU A 20 8.96 0.30 2.04
N PHE A 21 8.21 0.10 3.11
CA PHE A 21 7.14 -0.88 3.20
C PHE A 21 5.79 -0.21 3.33
N PHE A 22 4.74 -1.01 3.16
CA PHE A 22 3.38 -0.61 3.43
C PHE A 22 2.77 -1.49 4.51
N VAL A 23 1.80 -0.95 5.24
CA VAL A 23 0.94 -1.68 6.17
C VAL A 23 -0.48 -1.22 5.98
N GLY A 24 -1.44 -2.07 6.31
CA GLY A 24 -2.85 -1.78 6.19
C GLY A 24 -3.58 -2.85 5.39
N TYR A 25 -4.66 -2.41 4.78
CA TYR A 25 -5.72 -3.28 4.29
C TYR A 25 -5.69 -3.33 2.77
N PRO A 26 -6.01 -4.47 2.14
CA PRO A 26 -6.33 -4.44 0.72
C PRO A 26 -7.41 -3.37 0.47
N ARG A 27 -7.35 -2.71 -0.68
CA ARG A 27 -8.40 -1.78 -1.17
C ARG A 27 -8.40 -0.38 -0.55
N SER A 28 -7.34 -0.01 0.16
CA SER A 28 -7.09 1.35 0.67
C SER A 28 -6.21 2.21 -0.25
N ARG A 29 -6.29 2.04 -1.58
CA ARG A 29 -5.52 2.82 -2.58
C ARG A 29 -3.98 2.65 -2.53
N HIS A 30 -3.47 1.57 -1.93
CA HIS A 30 -2.04 1.23 -1.96
C HIS A 30 -1.42 1.22 -3.37
N THR A 31 -2.16 0.73 -4.36
CA THR A 31 -1.69 0.71 -5.76
C THR A 31 -1.51 2.11 -6.33
N LEU A 32 -2.41 3.05 -6.02
CA LEU A 32 -2.27 4.46 -6.44
C LEU A 32 -1.01 5.05 -5.81
N MET A 33 -0.90 5.01 -4.48
CA MET A 33 0.26 5.56 -3.76
C MET A 33 1.59 5.00 -4.28
N ALA A 34 1.72 3.68 -4.40
CA ALA A 34 2.95 3.09 -4.90
C ALA A 34 3.24 3.40 -6.38
N SER A 35 2.21 3.62 -7.20
CA SER A 35 2.39 4.02 -8.59
C SER A 35 2.87 5.47 -8.68
N LEU A 36 2.34 6.37 -7.85
CA LEU A 36 2.81 7.75 -7.75
C LEU A 36 4.27 7.78 -7.29
N LEU A 37 4.60 7.07 -6.20
CA LEU A 37 5.97 7.03 -5.67
C LEU A 37 6.97 6.46 -6.68
N ASP A 38 6.64 5.37 -7.37
CA ASP A 38 7.54 4.80 -8.38
C ASP A 38 7.66 5.66 -9.65
N ALA A 39 6.82 6.67 -9.84
CA ALA A 39 6.98 7.65 -10.92
C ALA A 39 8.07 8.68 -10.62
N HIS A 40 8.55 8.75 -9.38
CA HIS A 40 9.62 9.65 -8.97
C HIS A 40 10.98 9.22 -9.57
N PRO A 41 11.83 10.16 -10.02
CA PRO A 41 13.12 9.85 -10.67
C PRO A 41 14.07 8.98 -9.86
N HIS A 42 13.99 9.02 -8.53
CA HIS A 42 14.92 8.30 -7.65
C HIS A 42 14.23 7.31 -6.70
N MET A 43 13.03 6.83 -7.06
CA MET A 43 12.33 5.79 -6.30
C MET A 43 11.98 4.57 -7.15
N ILE A 44 12.05 3.40 -6.54
CA ILE A 44 11.48 2.17 -7.09
C ILE A 44 10.55 1.54 -6.05
N VAL A 45 9.29 1.28 -6.41
CA VAL A 45 8.31 0.61 -5.56
C VAL A 45 7.73 -0.61 -6.28
N ALA A 46 8.12 -1.78 -5.79
CA ALA A 46 7.74 -3.07 -6.32
C ALA A 46 6.31 -3.47 -5.94
N ASN A 47 5.72 -4.35 -6.75
CA ASN A 47 4.38 -4.86 -6.49
C ASN A 47 4.38 -6.29 -5.94
N GLU A 48 4.08 -6.40 -4.65
CA GLU A 48 3.76 -7.65 -3.96
C GLU A 48 4.85 -8.71 -3.92
N ASN A 49 6.07 -8.33 -3.55
CA ASN A 49 7.16 -9.29 -3.35
C ASN A 49 7.05 -10.04 -2.00
N ASN A 50 6.24 -9.53 -1.07
CA ASN A 50 6.10 -10.04 0.30
C ASN A 50 7.45 -10.04 1.04
N LEU A 51 8.32 -9.06 0.78
CA LEU A 51 9.70 -9.02 1.25
C LEU A 51 9.77 -9.05 2.78
N PHE A 52 9.03 -8.19 3.47
CA PHE A 52 9.04 -8.14 4.94
C PHE A 52 8.60 -9.47 5.56
N TYR A 53 7.54 -10.08 5.04
CA TYR A 53 7.10 -11.43 5.43
C TYR A 53 8.18 -12.50 5.15
N ARG A 54 8.84 -12.46 4.00
CA ARG A 54 9.91 -13.41 3.67
C ARG A 54 11.10 -13.26 4.62
N LEU A 55 11.49 -12.03 4.94
CA LEU A 55 12.57 -11.72 5.89
C LEU A 55 12.21 -12.23 7.29
N LYS A 56 10.97 -11.98 7.76
CA LYS A 56 10.46 -12.53 9.03
C LYS A 56 10.53 -14.07 9.09
N ASN A 57 10.34 -14.73 7.96
CA ASN A 57 10.41 -16.19 7.86
C ASN A 57 11.81 -16.71 7.49
N GLY A 58 12.85 -15.93 7.74
CA GLY A 58 14.24 -16.37 7.66
C GLY A 58 14.85 -16.34 6.26
N LYS A 59 14.15 -15.81 5.24
CA LYS A 59 14.74 -15.63 3.91
C LYS A 59 15.92 -14.65 4.02
N LYS A 60 17.09 -15.09 3.57
CA LYS A 60 18.29 -14.26 3.48
C LYS A 60 18.48 -13.81 2.03
N TYR A 61 18.82 -12.54 1.88
CA TYR A 61 19.28 -11.95 0.63
C TYR A 61 20.68 -11.36 0.83
N GLU A 62 21.47 -11.36 -0.22
CA GLU A 62 22.51 -10.34 -0.38
C GLU A 62 21.85 -8.99 -0.70
N ARG A 63 22.48 -7.87 -0.33
CA ARG A 63 21.88 -6.54 -0.49
C ARG A 63 21.51 -6.24 -1.95
N SER A 64 22.43 -6.50 -2.88
CA SER A 64 22.20 -6.31 -4.32
C SER A 64 21.06 -7.19 -4.85
N GLN A 65 20.99 -8.46 -4.43
CA GLN A 65 19.93 -9.38 -4.84
C GLN A 65 18.55 -8.94 -4.34
N MET A 66 18.47 -8.39 -3.13
CA MET A 66 17.23 -7.82 -2.60
C MET A 66 16.76 -6.66 -3.48
N PHE A 67 17.68 -5.77 -3.87
CA PHE A 67 17.37 -4.63 -4.72
C PHE A 67 16.99 -5.05 -6.15
N ASP A 68 17.73 -5.99 -6.75
CA ASP A 68 17.39 -6.57 -8.06
C ASP A 68 15.96 -7.13 -8.04
N THR A 69 15.59 -7.88 -7.00
CA THR A 69 14.23 -8.45 -6.83
C THR A 69 13.15 -7.38 -6.82
N LEU A 70 13.39 -6.26 -6.14
CA LEU A 70 12.43 -5.16 -6.05
C LEU A 70 12.32 -4.39 -7.38
N ILE A 71 13.43 -4.15 -8.07
CA ILE A 71 13.46 -3.51 -9.39
C ILE A 71 12.71 -4.38 -10.41
N GLU A 72 12.98 -5.69 -10.44
CA GLU A 72 12.24 -6.63 -11.29
C GLU A 72 10.75 -6.67 -10.95
N GLY A 73 10.40 -6.63 -9.67
CA GLY A 73 9.01 -6.55 -9.23
C GLY A 73 8.30 -5.26 -9.66
N SER A 74 9.00 -4.12 -9.69
CA SER A 74 8.45 -2.86 -10.22
C SER A 74 8.23 -2.93 -11.74
N LYS A 75 9.23 -3.41 -12.49
CA LYS A 75 9.13 -3.63 -13.95
C LYS A 75 8.02 -4.60 -14.32
N GLY A 76 7.89 -5.70 -13.55
CA GLY A 76 6.82 -6.68 -13.73
C GLY A 76 5.43 -6.06 -13.53
N PHE A 77 5.30 -5.07 -12.64
CA PHE A 77 4.02 -4.41 -12.39
C PHE A 77 3.53 -3.56 -13.58
N LEU A 78 4.43 -3.06 -14.43
CA LEU A 78 4.09 -2.34 -15.66
C LEU A 78 3.26 -3.20 -16.63
N LYS A 79 3.37 -4.53 -16.55
CA LYS A 79 2.56 -5.43 -17.39
C LYS A 79 1.09 -5.53 -16.95
N GLY A 80 0.73 -4.91 -15.82
CA GLY A 80 -0.62 -4.90 -15.24
C GLY A 80 -1.13 -3.47 -14.98
N GLY A 81 -1.93 -3.31 -13.92
CA GLY A 81 -2.62 -2.04 -13.63
C GLY A 81 -1.74 -0.80 -13.56
N LYS A 82 -0.44 -0.90 -13.26
CA LYS A 82 0.44 0.28 -13.23
C LYS A 82 0.85 0.80 -14.61
N GLY A 83 0.93 -0.05 -15.63
CA GLY A 83 1.27 0.37 -17.01
C GLY A 83 0.06 0.70 -17.88
N ILE A 84 -1.13 0.84 -17.28
CA ILE A 84 -2.36 1.20 -17.99
C ILE A 84 -2.65 2.68 -17.70
N VAL A 85 -2.89 3.48 -18.74
CA VAL A 85 -3.45 4.82 -18.59
C VAL A 85 -4.91 4.69 -18.16
N MET A 86 -5.30 5.40 -17.10
CA MET A 86 -6.69 5.38 -16.64
C MET A 86 -7.62 5.85 -17.76
N LYS A 87 -8.61 5.02 -18.12
CA LYS A 87 -9.70 5.38 -19.04
C LYS A 87 -11.03 5.26 -18.30
N GLY A 88 -11.68 6.40 -18.05
CA GLY A 88 -12.92 6.49 -17.27
C GLY A 88 -12.70 7.02 -15.85
N ASN A 89 -13.70 6.86 -14.98
CA ASN A 89 -13.66 7.27 -13.58
C ASN A 89 -13.68 6.05 -12.64
N LEU A 90 -13.44 6.27 -11.35
CA LEU A 90 -13.43 5.25 -10.30
C LEU A 90 -14.75 4.48 -10.14
N GLN A 91 -15.83 4.94 -10.76
CA GLN A 91 -17.11 4.25 -10.84
C GLN A 91 -17.16 3.23 -11.99
N ASN A 92 -16.47 3.49 -13.11
CA ASN A 92 -16.43 2.62 -14.28
C ASN A 92 -15.15 1.77 -14.31
N THR A 93 -15.23 0.63 -13.63
CA THR A 93 -14.09 -0.12 -13.09
C THR A 93 -13.31 -1.02 -14.05
N SER A 94 -13.57 -0.96 -15.35
CA SER A 94 -13.03 -1.93 -16.31
C SER A 94 -11.53 -1.77 -16.59
N HIS A 95 -10.95 -0.58 -16.38
CA HIS A 95 -9.54 -0.29 -16.67
C HIS A 95 -8.93 0.69 -15.65
N PHE A 96 -8.52 0.16 -14.48
CA PHE A 96 -7.75 0.95 -13.53
C PHE A 96 -6.28 0.90 -13.90
N GLY A 97 -5.71 2.07 -14.17
CA GLY A 97 -4.28 2.20 -14.10
C GLY A 97 -3.79 3.58 -13.77
N PHE A 98 -2.54 3.64 -13.33
CA PHE A 98 -1.92 4.83 -12.76
C PHE A 98 -0.61 5.14 -13.48
N TRP A 99 -0.57 4.85 -14.78
CA TRP A 99 0.57 5.19 -15.61
C TRP A 99 0.73 6.70 -15.69
N MET A 100 1.92 7.19 -15.35
CA MET A 100 2.33 8.58 -15.46
C MET A 100 3.21 8.71 -16.70
N GLU A 101 2.62 9.17 -17.81
CA GLU A 101 3.33 9.29 -19.07
C GLU A 101 4.51 10.27 -18.95
N GLY A 102 5.69 9.84 -19.40
CA GLY A 102 6.92 10.63 -19.29
C GLY A 102 7.63 10.54 -17.94
N TYR A 103 7.12 9.75 -16.98
CA TYR A 103 7.71 9.56 -15.66
C TYR A 103 8.41 8.20 -15.53
N TRP A 104 8.96 7.93 -14.34
CA TRP A 104 10.00 6.93 -14.12
C TRP A 104 9.49 5.55 -13.71
N GLN A 105 8.20 5.26 -13.86
CA GLN A 105 7.65 4.00 -13.35
C GLN A 105 8.36 2.78 -13.95
N GLY A 106 8.94 1.94 -13.08
CA GLY A 106 9.78 0.78 -13.41
C GLY A 106 11.21 1.11 -13.84
N SER A 107 11.64 2.37 -13.69
CA SER A 107 12.94 2.92 -14.06
C SER A 107 13.39 3.99 -13.04
N TYR A 108 14.52 4.66 -13.28
CA TYR A 108 15.06 5.73 -12.45
C TYR A 108 16.05 6.60 -13.23
N ASP A 109 16.24 7.84 -12.79
CA ASP A 109 17.24 8.77 -13.32
C ASP A 109 18.57 8.58 -12.60
N LYS A 110 19.53 7.94 -13.27
CA LYS A 110 20.95 7.73 -12.86
C LYS A 110 21.19 6.91 -11.58
N TYR A 111 20.38 7.10 -10.54
CA TYR A 111 20.54 6.46 -9.23
C TYR A 111 19.20 6.29 -8.53
N ILE A 112 19.16 5.37 -7.56
CA ILE A 112 17.99 5.11 -6.73
C ILE A 112 18.32 5.56 -5.30
N LYS A 113 17.40 6.30 -4.67
CA LYS A 113 17.51 6.66 -3.25
C LYS A 113 16.59 5.81 -2.37
N VAL A 114 15.37 5.58 -2.86
CA VAL A 114 14.33 4.85 -2.13
C VAL A 114 13.95 3.61 -2.92
N ILE A 115 13.89 2.47 -2.26
CA ILE A 115 13.38 1.24 -2.84
C ILE A 115 12.30 0.66 -1.93
N GLY A 116 11.26 0.03 -2.48
CA GLY A 116 10.15 -0.42 -1.64
C GLY A 116 9.37 -1.62 -2.15
N ASP A 117 8.57 -2.19 -1.25
CA ASP A 117 7.62 -3.27 -1.53
C ASP A 117 6.23 -2.90 -1.02
N LYS A 118 5.28 -2.82 -1.95
CA LYS A 118 3.90 -2.41 -1.68
C LYS A 118 3.06 -3.43 -0.92
N THR A 119 3.52 -4.65 -0.64
CA THR A 119 2.70 -5.63 0.11
C THR A 119 2.27 -5.06 1.47
N ALA A 120 1.00 -4.68 1.63
CA ALA A 120 0.52 -4.08 2.88
C ALA A 120 -0.15 -5.11 3.82
N TRP A 121 -1.12 -5.85 3.30
CA TRP A 121 -1.97 -6.75 4.09
C TRP A 121 -1.21 -7.91 4.73
N MET A 122 -0.19 -8.42 4.04
CA MET A 122 0.69 -9.45 4.59
C MET A 122 1.53 -8.88 5.72
N ASN A 123 1.99 -7.63 5.60
CA ASN A 123 2.77 -6.97 6.64
C ASN A 123 1.90 -6.74 7.88
N SER A 124 0.65 -6.28 7.74
CA SER A 124 -0.30 -6.25 8.87
C SER A 124 -0.46 -7.63 9.51
N GLY A 125 -0.47 -8.70 8.70
CA GLY A 125 -0.45 -10.08 9.20
C GLY A 125 0.79 -10.41 10.03
N VAL A 126 1.98 -9.99 9.59
CA VAL A 126 3.24 -10.14 10.34
C VAL A 126 3.13 -9.45 11.69
N PHE A 127 2.78 -8.16 11.73
CA PHE A 127 2.63 -7.40 12.98
C PHE A 127 1.62 -8.04 13.95
N ARG A 128 0.51 -8.59 13.43
CA ARG A 128 -0.49 -9.28 14.27
C ARG A 128 0.03 -10.60 14.86
N SER A 129 0.89 -11.31 14.13
CA SER A 129 1.33 -12.69 14.46
C SER A 129 2.71 -12.76 15.11
N THR A 130 3.33 -11.63 15.42
CA THR A 130 4.69 -11.55 15.96
C THR A 130 4.68 -10.56 17.12
N THR A 131 5.47 -10.83 18.16
CA THR A 131 5.51 -9.94 19.32
C THR A 131 6.11 -8.58 18.94
N PRO A 132 5.72 -7.50 19.63
CA PRO A 132 6.33 -6.18 19.45
C PRO A 132 7.86 -6.20 19.45
N GLU A 133 8.47 -6.93 20.39
CA GLU A 133 9.93 -7.02 20.53
C GLU A 133 10.59 -7.68 19.33
N ASP A 134 10.01 -8.77 18.83
CA ASP A 134 10.55 -9.50 17.67
C ASP A 134 10.39 -8.69 16.38
N VAL A 135 9.31 -7.91 16.26
CA VAL A 135 9.11 -6.97 15.14
C VAL A 135 10.15 -5.86 15.18
N THR A 136 10.36 -5.22 16.33
CA THR A 136 11.39 -4.18 16.50
C THR A 136 12.75 -4.72 16.12
N LYS A 137 13.11 -5.90 16.64
CA LYS A 137 14.36 -6.58 16.30
C LYS A 137 14.46 -6.89 14.81
N LEU A 138 13.39 -7.35 14.17
CA LEU A 138 13.37 -7.60 12.72
C LEU A 138 13.66 -6.33 11.93
N VAL A 139 13.07 -5.20 12.29
CA VAL A 139 13.34 -3.91 11.65
C VAL A 139 14.81 -3.52 11.84
N ASP A 140 15.33 -3.58 13.06
CA ASP A 140 16.73 -3.26 13.37
C ASP A 140 17.72 -4.17 12.61
N ASP A 141 17.43 -5.47 12.54
CA ASP A 141 18.24 -6.44 11.81
C ASP A 141 18.27 -6.14 10.31
N ILE A 142 17.13 -5.71 9.73
CA ILE A 142 17.05 -5.27 8.34
C ILE A 142 17.91 -4.01 8.13
N GLU A 143 17.75 -3.00 8.98
CA GLU A 143 18.48 -1.73 8.86
C GLU A 143 19.99 -1.95 8.96
N LYS A 144 20.43 -2.74 9.95
CA LYS A 144 21.85 -3.06 10.17
C LYS A 144 22.43 -3.91 9.05
N LYS A 145 21.73 -4.99 8.66
CA LYS A 145 22.25 -5.94 7.65
C LYS A 145 22.36 -5.29 6.28
N TYR A 146 21.34 -4.55 5.88
CA TYR A 146 21.27 -3.96 4.54
C TYR A 146 21.73 -2.49 4.51
N ARG A 147 22.17 -1.93 5.65
CA ARG A 147 22.68 -0.55 5.79
C ARG A 147 21.75 0.47 5.13
N ILE A 148 20.49 0.41 5.54
CA ILE A 148 19.37 1.13 4.95
C ILE A 148 18.38 1.53 6.04
N LYS A 149 17.72 2.67 5.93
CA LYS A 149 16.61 3.06 6.82
C LYS A 149 15.35 2.29 6.43
N VAL A 150 14.56 1.84 7.38
CA VAL A 150 13.26 1.21 7.13
C VAL A 150 12.14 2.18 7.49
N LYS A 151 11.21 2.39 6.56
CA LYS A 151 10.02 3.22 6.74
C LYS A 151 8.76 2.50 6.28
N PHE A 152 7.63 2.83 6.87
CA PHE A 152 6.32 2.27 6.56
C PHE A 152 5.31 3.37 6.21
N ILE A 153 4.47 3.12 5.22
CA ILE A 153 3.25 3.89 4.96
C ILE A 153 2.04 3.05 5.34
N HIS A 154 1.21 3.57 6.24
CA HIS A 154 -0.08 3.00 6.58
C HIS A 154 -1.18 3.68 5.78
N MET A 155 -1.77 2.97 4.80
CA MET A 155 -2.86 3.55 3.99
C MET A 155 -4.23 3.24 4.60
N MET A 156 -4.98 4.31 4.85
CA MET A 156 -6.33 4.26 5.39
C MET A 156 -7.37 4.62 4.32
N ARG A 157 -8.59 4.12 4.50
CA ARG A 157 -9.78 4.45 3.71
C ARG A 157 -10.98 4.09 4.58
N ASN A 158 -12.13 4.72 4.33
CA ASN A 158 -13.39 4.36 4.98
C ASN A 158 -13.56 2.82 5.02
N PRO A 159 -13.58 2.20 6.21
CA PRO A 159 -13.64 0.75 6.35
C PRO A 159 -14.87 0.11 5.72
N PHE A 160 -16.00 0.81 5.66
CA PHE A 160 -17.20 0.31 4.99
C PHE A 160 -16.95 0.11 3.49
N ASP A 161 -16.16 0.99 2.86
CA ASP A 161 -15.77 0.82 1.47
C ASP A 161 -14.74 -0.28 1.27
N ILE A 162 -13.81 -0.45 2.21
CA ILE A 162 -12.84 -1.54 2.17
C ILE A 162 -13.60 -2.88 2.17
N VAL A 163 -14.45 -3.09 3.17
CA VAL A 163 -15.23 -4.31 3.34
C VAL A 163 -16.16 -4.53 2.14
N SER A 164 -16.92 -3.51 1.73
CA SER A 164 -17.84 -3.64 0.59
C SER A 164 -17.09 -3.93 -0.71
N THR A 165 -15.93 -3.32 -0.92
CA THR A 165 -15.08 -3.62 -2.08
C THR A 165 -14.55 -5.06 -2.08
N ILE A 166 -14.34 -5.68 -0.91
CA ILE A 166 -13.98 -7.10 -0.78
C ILE A 166 -15.18 -7.97 -1.16
N VAL A 167 -16.36 -7.70 -0.59
CA VAL A 167 -17.62 -8.39 -0.91
C VAL A 167 -17.89 -8.36 -2.42
N LEU A 168 -17.87 -7.17 -3.02
CA LEU A 168 -18.16 -6.96 -4.43
C LEU A 168 -17.18 -7.70 -5.36
N ARG A 169 -15.92 -7.91 -4.96
CA ARG A 169 -14.96 -8.68 -5.78
C ARG A 169 -15.07 -10.19 -5.62
N ASN A 170 -15.63 -10.67 -4.50
CA ASN A 170 -15.70 -12.09 -4.19
C ASN A 170 -17.09 -12.69 -4.39
N THR A 171 -18.13 -11.86 -4.50
CA THR A 171 -19.50 -12.33 -4.71
C THR A 171 -19.68 -12.96 -6.09
N LYS A 172 -20.49 -14.03 -6.14
CA LYS A 172 -20.95 -14.64 -7.39
C LYS A 172 -22.28 -14.07 -7.88
N GLN A 173 -22.96 -13.28 -7.05
CA GLN A 173 -24.26 -12.66 -7.35
C GLN A 173 -24.15 -11.60 -8.48
N LYS A 174 -25.29 -11.11 -8.99
CA LYS A 174 -25.35 -9.87 -9.80
C LYS A 174 -25.07 -8.66 -8.89
N GLY A 175 -24.58 -7.55 -9.45
CA GLY A 175 -24.10 -6.41 -8.64
C GLY A 175 -22.65 -6.52 -8.13
N GLY A 176 -21.91 -7.58 -8.51
CA GLY A 176 -20.47 -7.66 -8.23
C GLY A 176 -19.68 -6.52 -8.86
N ARG A 177 -18.43 -6.30 -8.44
CA ARG A 177 -17.64 -5.09 -8.75
C ARG A 177 -17.64 -4.69 -10.23
N PHE A 178 -17.49 -5.68 -11.11
CA PHE A 178 -17.37 -5.51 -12.56
C PHE A 178 -18.66 -5.90 -13.31
N LYS A 179 -19.77 -6.05 -12.59
CA LYS A 179 -21.08 -6.36 -13.15
C LYS A 179 -21.96 -5.10 -13.11
N ASP A 180 -23.10 -5.19 -13.75
CA ASP A 180 -24.17 -4.21 -13.61
C ASP A 180 -24.57 -4.05 -12.13
N HIS A 181 -24.53 -2.81 -11.65
CA HIS A 181 -24.86 -2.38 -10.28
C HIS A 181 -26.35 -2.00 -10.13
N SER A 182 -27.22 -2.48 -11.02
CA SER A 182 -28.68 -2.30 -10.94
C SER A 182 -29.32 -2.82 -9.65
N GLN A 183 -28.62 -3.68 -8.90
CA GLN A 183 -29.04 -4.13 -7.57
C GLN A 183 -27.87 -4.22 -6.59
N LYS A 184 -28.16 -4.00 -5.30
CA LYS A 184 -27.18 -4.21 -4.22
C LYS A 184 -26.94 -5.70 -4.00
N VAL A 185 -25.72 -6.04 -3.57
CA VAL A 185 -25.38 -7.39 -3.14
C VAL A 185 -25.86 -7.58 -1.70
N ASP A 186 -26.75 -8.56 -1.50
CA ASP A 186 -27.20 -9.01 -0.18
C ASP A 186 -26.61 -10.40 0.10
N ASP A 187 -25.46 -10.42 0.77
CA ASP A 187 -24.75 -11.63 1.16
C ASP A 187 -24.19 -11.45 2.58
N PRO A 188 -25.02 -11.65 3.63
CA PRO A 188 -24.62 -11.36 5.00
C PRO A 188 -23.44 -12.24 5.44
N LYS A 189 -23.35 -13.49 4.94
CA LYS A 189 -22.23 -14.38 5.26
C LYS A 189 -20.92 -13.85 4.68
N LEU A 190 -20.91 -13.50 3.40
CA LEU A 190 -19.70 -12.95 2.76
C LEU A 190 -19.32 -11.58 3.35
N LEU A 191 -20.32 -10.77 3.72
CA LEU A 191 -20.09 -9.49 4.40
C LEU A 191 -19.38 -9.73 5.73
N GLU A 192 -19.86 -10.67 6.55
CA GLU A 192 -19.25 -11.00 7.83
C GLU A 192 -17.82 -11.55 7.67
N GLU A 193 -17.60 -12.48 6.75
CA GLU A 193 -16.24 -12.95 6.44
C GLU A 193 -15.31 -11.82 5.98
N SER A 194 -15.84 -10.82 5.27
CA SER A 194 -15.08 -9.66 4.82
C SER A 194 -14.77 -8.68 5.96
N MET A 195 -15.68 -8.53 6.93
CA MET A 195 -15.47 -7.76 8.15
C MET A 195 -14.37 -8.40 9.01
N GLU A 196 -14.41 -9.70 9.25
CA GLU A 196 -13.39 -10.42 10.04
C GLU A 196 -11.99 -10.27 9.43
N ARG A 197 -11.87 -10.34 8.11
CA ARG A 197 -10.60 -10.08 7.43
C ARG A 197 -10.11 -8.65 7.68
N PHE A 198 -11.00 -7.67 7.57
CA PHE A 198 -10.67 -6.27 7.85
C PHE A 198 -10.21 -6.07 9.30
N PHE A 199 -10.93 -6.63 10.28
CA PHE A 199 -10.59 -6.54 11.72
C PHE A 199 -9.19 -7.08 12.01
N ASN A 200 -8.84 -8.23 11.41
CA ASN A 200 -7.50 -8.79 11.55
C ASN A 200 -6.41 -7.86 11.00
N TRP A 201 -6.62 -7.24 9.85
CA TRP A 201 -5.67 -6.25 9.33
C TRP A 201 -5.65 -4.96 10.17
N ALA A 202 -6.77 -4.59 10.81
CA ALA A 202 -6.87 -3.40 11.67
C ALA A 202 -6.04 -3.57 12.91
N GLN A 203 -6.18 -4.72 13.57
CA GLN A 203 -5.36 -5.10 14.70
C GLN A 203 -3.87 -5.07 14.36
N GLY A 204 -3.46 -5.70 13.25
CA GLY A 204 -2.05 -5.69 12.83
C GLY A 204 -1.51 -4.30 12.51
N SER A 205 -2.35 -3.43 11.93
CA SER A 205 -1.95 -2.05 11.62
C SER A 205 -1.88 -1.19 12.88
N ALA A 206 -2.74 -1.43 13.87
CA ALA A 206 -2.66 -0.77 15.17
C ALA A 206 -1.35 -1.12 15.90
N ILE A 207 -0.99 -2.40 15.93
CA ILE A 207 0.30 -2.85 16.49
C ILE A 207 1.47 -2.20 15.73
N ALA A 208 1.41 -2.17 14.39
CA ALA A 208 2.44 -1.51 13.60
C ALA A 208 2.61 -0.03 13.97
N ARG A 209 1.51 0.72 14.15
CA ARG A 209 1.56 2.14 14.57
C ARG A 209 2.21 2.32 15.93
N GLU A 210 1.90 1.43 16.88
CA GLU A 210 2.47 1.48 18.23
C GLU A 210 3.96 1.17 18.23
N VAL A 211 4.37 0.09 17.54
CA VAL A 211 5.75 -0.41 17.56
C VAL A 211 6.69 0.46 16.72
N LEU A 212 6.24 0.93 15.55
CA LEU A 212 7.12 1.62 14.61
C LEU A 212 7.30 3.11 14.92
N GLY A 213 6.38 3.73 15.67
CA GLY A 213 6.45 5.14 16.03
C GLY A 213 6.72 6.05 14.83
N ASP A 214 7.85 6.75 14.85
CA ASP A 214 8.28 7.70 13.81
C ASP A 214 8.69 7.04 12.48
N LYS A 215 8.87 5.72 12.44
CA LYS A 215 9.12 4.96 11.20
C LYS A 215 7.85 4.70 10.40
N LEU A 216 6.66 5.12 10.86
CA LEU A 216 5.40 4.92 10.16
C LEU A 216 4.65 6.23 9.92
N LEU A 217 4.19 6.43 8.68
CA LEU A 217 3.31 7.54 8.31
C LEU A 217 1.90 7.04 7.99
N ASP A 218 0.91 7.59 8.68
CA ASP A 218 -0.50 7.44 8.34
C ASP A 218 -0.87 8.30 7.12
N VAL A 219 -1.46 7.67 6.10
CA VAL A 219 -1.97 8.35 4.91
C VAL A 219 -3.44 7.98 4.70
N ASP A 220 -4.31 8.96 4.88
CA ASP A 220 -5.71 8.82 4.50
C ASP A 220 -5.86 8.89 2.98
N GLY A 221 -6.34 7.80 2.39
CA GLY A 221 -6.48 7.68 0.94
C GLY A 221 -7.52 8.64 0.35
N LEU A 222 -8.54 9.09 1.09
CA LEU A 222 -9.50 10.10 0.63
C LEU A 222 -8.86 11.48 0.65
N LYS A 223 -8.08 11.79 1.68
CA LYS A 223 -7.34 13.05 1.73
C LYS A 223 -6.24 13.12 0.66
N LEU A 224 -5.58 11.99 0.35
CA LEU A 224 -4.70 11.87 -0.82
C LEU A 224 -5.42 12.22 -2.12
N VAL A 225 -6.68 11.78 -2.29
CA VAL A 225 -7.46 12.09 -3.49
C VAL A 225 -7.84 13.56 -3.57
N ASN A 226 -8.29 14.13 -2.44
CA ASN A 226 -8.79 15.51 -2.41
C ASN A 226 -7.65 16.54 -2.40
N LYS A 227 -6.47 16.17 -1.93
CA LYS A 227 -5.30 17.06 -1.77
C LYS A 227 -3.99 16.35 -2.15
N PRO A 228 -3.86 15.89 -3.40
CA PRO A 228 -2.73 15.05 -3.83
C PRO A 228 -1.38 15.73 -3.64
N ILE A 229 -1.24 17.01 -3.98
CA ILE A 229 0.02 17.76 -3.80
C ILE A 229 0.44 17.81 -2.33
N GLU A 230 -0.49 18.18 -1.44
CA GLU A 230 -0.22 18.27 0.02
C GLU A 230 0.21 16.92 0.59
N TYR A 231 -0.50 15.85 0.24
CA TYR A 231 -0.22 14.52 0.77
C TYR A 231 1.02 13.87 0.18
N MET A 232 1.27 14.05 -1.11
CA MET A 232 2.52 13.59 -1.73
C MET A 232 3.72 14.35 -1.17
N SER A 233 3.61 15.67 -0.93
CA SER A 233 4.67 16.44 -0.26
C SER A 233 4.96 15.89 1.14
N LYS A 234 3.93 15.62 1.96
CA LYS A 234 4.08 14.99 3.28
C LYS A 234 4.78 13.64 3.22
N VAL A 235 4.43 12.80 2.24
CA VAL A 235 5.07 11.50 2.03
C VAL A 235 6.53 11.68 1.60
N CYS A 236 6.85 12.60 0.69
CA CYS A 236 8.23 12.88 0.30
C CYS A 236 9.08 13.38 1.48
N GLN A 237 8.53 14.28 2.31
CA GLN A 237 9.18 14.77 3.52
C GLN A 237 9.43 13.63 4.51
N PHE A 238 8.43 12.79 4.76
CA PHE A 238 8.55 11.63 5.63
C PHE A 238 9.60 10.64 5.11
N ILE A 239 9.68 10.42 3.80
CA ILE A 239 10.68 9.52 3.19
C ILE A 239 12.08 10.17 3.18
N GLU A 240 12.20 11.49 3.33
CA GLU A 240 13.43 12.29 3.23
C GLU A 240 13.99 12.37 1.79
N ILE A 241 13.10 12.61 0.84
CA ILE A 241 13.44 12.78 -0.58
C ILE A 241 12.88 14.11 -1.13
N ALA A 242 13.66 14.75 -1.99
CA ALA A 242 13.22 15.96 -2.68
C ALA A 242 12.23 15.59 -3.78
N CYS A 243 11.07 16.25 -3.80
CA CYS A 243 10.06 16.11 -4.84
C CYS A 243 9.85 17.48 -5.47
N SER A 244 9.99 17.58 -6.79
CA SER A 244 9.80 18.85 -7.50
C SER A 244 8.32 19.19 -7.64
N ASP A 245 8.03 20.47 -7.84
CA ASP A 245 6.65 20.93 -8.05
C ASP A 245 6.02 20.28 -9.28
N GLU A 246 6.79 20.10 -10.36
CA GLU A 246 6.32 19.44 -11.58
C GLU A 246 5.92 17.98 -11.33
N TYR A 247 6.71 17.24 -10.53
CA TYR A 247 6.36 15.88 -10.15
C TYR A 247 5.10 15.84 -9.27
N LEU A 248 4.97 16.76 -8.32
CA LEU A 248 3.80 16.82 -7.44
C LEU A 248 2.52 17.19 -8.23
N MET A 249 2.63 18.10 -9.20
CA MET A 249 1.53 18.45 -10.10
C MET A 249 1.11 17.25 -10.96
N ALA A 250 2.05 16.53 -11.56
CA ALA A 250 1.72 15.33 -12.32
C ALA A 250 1.13 14.20 -11.46
N CYS A 251 1.57 14.08 -10.20
CA CYS A 251 0.90 13.17 -9.27
C CYS A 251 -0.57 13.53 -9.09
N ALA A 252 -0.91 14.82 -9.05
CA ALA A 252 -2.29 15.28 -8.92
C ALA A 252 -3.14 14.97 -10.16
N GLU A 253 -2.56 15.03 -11.35
CA GLU A 253 -3.28 14.76 -12.62
C GLU A 253 -3.74 13.30 -12.75
N VAL A 254 -2.96 12.35 -12.22
CA VAL A 254 -3.31 10.91 -12.26
C VAL A 254 -4.34 10.51 -11.20
N VAL A 255 -4.49 11.32 -10.15
CA VAL A 255 -5.40 11.05 -9.05
C VAL A 255 -6.82 11.44 -9.46
N ASP A 256 -7.66 10.44 -9.74
CA ASP A 256 -9.07 10.68 -10.04
C ASP A 256 -9.77 11.40 -8.87
N SER A 257 -10.31 12.57 -9.19
CA SER A 257 -11.06 13.45 -8.29
C SER A 257 -12.29 12.81 -7.66
N THR A 258 -12.86 11.75 -8.24
CA THR A 258 -14.08 11.11 -7.72
C THR A 258 -13.74 9.90 -6.86
N PRO A 259 -13.85 9.97 -5.52
CA PRO A 259 -13.62 8.81 -4.68
C PRO A 259 -14.64 7.71 -4.96
N SER A 260 -14.16 6.46 -5.09
CA SER A 260 -15.04 5.29 -5.17
C SER A 260 -15.76 5.09 -3.83
N THR A 261 -17.10 5.07 -3.86
CA THR A 261 -17.94 4.81 -2.70
C THR A 261 -18.73 3.52 -2.90
N THR A 262 -18.10 2.40 -2.54
CA THR A 262 -18.63 1.04 -2.77
C THR A 262 -19.63 0.57 -1.73
N ARG A 263 -19.66 1.19 -0.55
CA ARG A 263 -20.53 0.78 0.56
C ARG A 263 -22.02 0.86 0.26
N TYR A 264 -22.43 1.68 -0.70
CA TYR A 264 -23.82 1.77 -1.13
C TYR A 264 -24.28 0.61 -2.03
N TRP A 265 -23.37 -0.22 -2.54
CA TRP A 265 -23.69 -1.38 -3.40
C TRP A 265 -23.80 -2.71 -2.64
N VAL A 266 -23.67 -2.68 -1.31
CA VAL A 266 -23.83 -3.84 -0.43
C VAL A 266 -24.93 -3.55 0.59
N VAL A 267 -25.72 -4.56 0.95
CA VAL A 267 -26.76 -4.43 1.99
C VAL A 267 -26.11 -4.47 3.38
N TRP A 268 -26.12 -3.31 4.07
CA TRP A 268 -25.62 -3.17 5.43
C TRP A 268 -26.77 -3.12 6.44
N ARG A 269 -26.98 -4.23 7.15
CA ARG A 269 -27.92 -4.30 8.27
C ARG A 269 -27.39 -3.53 9.48
N LYS A 270 -28.28 -3.14 10.39
CA LYS A 270 -27.94 -2.39 11.62
C LYS A 270 -26.89 -3.12 12.45
N GLU A 271 -27.01 -4.44 12.57
CA GLU A 271 -26.04 -5.29 13.29
C GLU A 271 -24.63 -5.21 12.70
N HIS A 272 -24.48 -5.31 11.37
CA HIS A 272 -23.18 -5.18 10.71
C HIS A 272 -22.57 -3.79 10.92
N LYS A 273 -23.37 -2.72 10.81
CA LYS A 273 -22.90 -1.35 11.05
C LYS A 273 -22.44 -1.16 12.50
N ASN A 274 -23.23 -1.63 13.46
CA ASN A 274 -22.87 -1.55 14.87
C ASN A 274 -21.55 -2.28 15.18
N ARG A 275 -21.35 -3.47 14.60
CA ARG A 275 -20.09 -4.21 14.75
C ARG A 275 -18.89 -3.47 14.17
N MET A 276 -19.04 -2.81 13.02
CA MET A 276 -17.99 -1.96 12.47
C MET A 276 -17.65 -0.81 13.43
N TYR A 277 -18.67 -0.12 13.96
CA TYR A 277 -18.44 0.98 14.90
C TYR A 277 -17.76 0.53 16.20
N SER A 278 -18.17 -0.60 16.77
CA SER A 278 -17.50 -1.19 17.95
C SER A 278 -16.05 -1.58 17.65
N GLU A 279 -15.71 -1.93 16.41
CA GLU A 279 -14.31 -2.12 16.03
C GLU A 279 -13.56 -0.80 15.95
N PHE A 280 -14.15 0.25 15.36
CA PHE A 280 -13.49 1.55 15.19
C PHE A 280 -13.10 2.18 16.52
N GLU A 281 -13.93 2.00 17.55
CA GLU A 281 -13.66 2.48 18.92
C GLU A 281 -12.35 1.94 19.51
N LYS A 282 -11.86 0.79 19.04
CA LYS A 282 -10.59 0.22 19.48
C LYS A 282 -9.38 0.97 18.93
N TYR A 283 -9.54 1.73 17.85
CA TYR A 283 -8.45 2.27 17.05
C TYR A 283 -8.65 3.76 16.75
N PRO A 284 -7.85 4.66 17.36
CA PRO A 284 -8.01 6.11 17.17
C PRO A 284 -7.98 6.56 15.71
N PHE A 285 -7.22 5.87 14.85
CA PHE A 285 -7.11 6.19 13.43
C PHE A 285 -8.35 5.80 12.60
N LEU A 286 -9.25 4.96 13.13
CA LEU A 286 -10.52 4.61 12.48
C LEU A 286 -11.73 5.34 13.06
N ALA A 287 -11.63 5.86 14.28
CA ALA A 287 -12.74 6.43 15.05
C ALA A 287 -13.48 7.58 14.34
N HIS A 288 -12.84 8.24 13.36
CA HIS A 288 -13.42 9.35 12.62
C HIS A 288 -14.27 8.91 11.41
N TYR A 289 -14.32 7.63 11.06
CA TYR A 289 -15.09 7.15 9.91
C TYR A 289 -16.52 6.77 10.28
N SER A 290 -17.47 7.22 9.45
CA SER A 290 -18.87 6.84 9.47
C SER A 290 -19.29 6.13 8.18
N PHE A 291 -20.48 5.51 8.18
CA PHE A 291 -21.04 4.92 6.96
C PHE A 291 -21.38 5.99 5.90
N ASP A 292 -21.65 7.22 6.30
CA ASP A 292 -22.15 8.27 5.41
C ASP A 292 -21.05 9.26 4.97
N ASP A 293 -19.81 9.08 5.45
CA ASP A 293 -18.63 9.92 5.13
C ASP A 293 -18.02 9.69 3.75
#